data_AF-A0A969KGQ1-F1
#
_entry.id   AF-A0A969KGQ1-F1
#
_cell.length_a   1.000
_cell.length_b   1.000
_cell.length_c   1.000
_cell.angle_alpha   90.00
_cell.angle_beta   90.00
_cell.angle_gamma   90.00
#
_symmetry.space_group_name_H-M   'P 1'
#
loop_
_entity.id
_entity.type
_entity.pdbx_description
1 polymer ?
#
loop_
_entity_poly.entity_id
_entity_poly.type
_entity_poly.pdbx_seq_one_letter_code
_entity_poly.pdbx_strand_id
1 'polypeptide(L)'
;MVIARIMSLMEGKGSIAFMGIRVMISSMVVRTMIFCLGAVVTILSKVTRGMINFMARMVMIFYWGGLGSDRLKGAGGNDTLDGYGFGESEADILLGGAGADIYVLGNLTSVYYDKNGRSDSAVINGFERDQDVIRLHKISDVVTSAIQAYGYELVRTDQGTEIQLDNGELIGLIRNQKNFSLTDAYFEFVDDAPQISADLVMGNITTPDVGYAGTTITTSAVVTNKGQEYAPASKINYWLSDSPSWADQRNLVKLGTIEVGPLDKGASTNVEYSFDYDINWGSGRKYIIYHS
;
A
#
# COMPACT_ATOMS: atom_id res chain seq x y z
N MET A 1 -10.74 -47.83 -15.80
CA MET A 1 -11.12 -49.21 -16.21
C MET A 1 -11.95 -49.96 -15.16
N VAL A 2 -11.79 -49.70 -13.86
CA VAL A 2 -12.55 -50.37 -12.76
C VAL A 2 -14.04 -49.93 -12.70
N ILE A 3 -14.35 -48.66 -12.98
CA ILE A 3 -15.72 -48.11 -12.91
C ILE A 3 -16.67 -48.70 -13.98
N ALA A 4 -16.17 -48.97 -15.19
CA ALA A 4 -16.97 -49.58 -16.26
C ALA A 4 -17.34 -51.04 -15.97
N ARG A 5 -16.47 -51.79 -15.26
CA ARG A 5 -16.71 -53.18 -14.87
C ARG A 5 -17.76 -53.33 -13.75
N ILE A 6 -17.86 -52.33 -12.87
CA ILE A 6 -18.86 -52.29 -11.79
C ILE A 6 -20.24 -51.90 -12.34
N MET A 7 -20.32 -51.00 -13.33
CA MET A 7 -21.58 -50.63 -13.97
C MET A 7 -22.21 -51.78 -14.78
N SER A 8 -21.39 -52.55 -15.52
CA SER A 8 -21.86 -53.69 -16.31
C SER A 8 -22.41 -54.85 -15.46
N LEU A 9 -21.94 -55.02 -14.22
CA LEU A 9 -22.45 -56.06 -13.31
C LEU A 9 -23.83 -55.72 -12.72
N MET A 10 -24.23 -54.44 -12.71
CA MET A 10 -25.49 -53.99 -12.09
C MET A 10 -26.62 -53.69 -13.08
N GLU A 11 -26.31 -53.52 -14.38
CA GLU A 11 -27.33 -53.39 -15.43
C GLU A 11 -27.78 -54.76 -16.00
N GLY A 12 -27.12 -55.85 -15.61
CA GLY A 12 -27.46 -57.20 -16.01
C GLY A 12 -28.70 -57.75 -15.29
N LYS A 13 -29.64 -58.30 -16.05
CA LYS A 13 -30.80 -59.10 -15.61
C LYS A 13 -30.38 -60.40 -14.88
N GLY A 14 -29.62 -60.31 -13.79
CA GLY A 14 -29.10 -61.45 -13.03
C GLY A 14 -29.75 -61.56 -11.65
N SER A 15 -30.67 -62.51 -11.48
CA SER A 15 -31.03 -62.99 -10.14
C SER A 15 -29.85 -63.78 -9.58
N ILE A 16 -29.16 -63.26 -8.57
CA ILE A 16 -28.17 -64.04 -7.81
C ILE A 16 -28.96 -64.85 -6.77
N ALA A 17 -29.18 -66.13 -7.06
CA ALA A 17 -29.84 -67.05 -6.16
C ALA A 17 -28.83 -67.57 -5.12
N PHE A 18 -28.80 -66.97 -3.93
CA PHE A 18 -28.41 -67.71 -2.72
C PHE A 18 -29.68 -68.29 -2.10
N MET A 19 -29.61 -69.59 -1.84
CA MET A 19 -30.62 -70.41 -1.18
C MET A 19 -31.25 -69.66 0.01
N GLY A 20 -32.53 -69.27 -0.10
CA GLY A 20 -33.39 -69.00 1.05
C GLY A 20 -33.96 -67.60 1.26
N ILE A 21 -33.40 -66.49 0.75
CA ILE A 21 -33.98 -65.14 0.96
C ILE A 21 -33.83 -64.28 -0.29
N ARG A 22 -34.94 -64.01 -0.99
CA ARG A 22 -34.98 -62.99 -2.06
C ARG A 22 -35.12 -61.60 -1.41
N VAL A 23 -34.00 -60.90 -1.19
CA VAL A 23 -34.05 -59.47 -0.89
C VAL A 23 -34.36 -58.72 -2.18
N MET A 24 -35.63 -58.38 -2.40
CA MET A 24 -36.02 -57.47 -3.48
C MET A 24 -35.57 -56.06 -3.12
N ILE A 25 -34.32 -55.72 -3.42
CA ILE A 25 -33.93 -54.32 -3.51
C ILE A 25 -34.61 -53.79 -4.78
N SER A 26 -35.71 -53.05 -4.60
CA SER A 26 -36.48 -52.48 -5.71
C SER A 26 -35.53 -51.75 -6.68
N SER A 27 -35.69 -51.96 -7.99
CA SER A 27 -34.89 -51.27 -9.02
C SER A 27 -34.97 -49.75 -8.88
N MET A 28 -36.04 -49.24 -8.25
CA MET A 28 -36.19 -47.85 -7.89
C MET A 28 -35.15 -47.41 -6.84
N VAL A 29 -34.90 -48.23 -5.81
CA VAL A 29 -33.91 -47.95 -4.74
C VAL A 29 -32.49 -47.95 -5.31
N VAL A 30 -32.15 -48.92 -6.17
CA VAL A 30 -30.83 -48.98 -6.83
C VAL A 30 -30.61 -47.80 -7.77
N ARG A 31 -31.63 -47.43 -8.57
CA ARG A 31 -31.58 -46.26 -9.45
C ARG A 31 -31.44 -44.96 -8.66
N THR A 32 -32.16 -44.79 -7.56
CA THR A 32 -32.05 -43.62 -6.69
C THR A 32 -30.66 -43.54 -6.04
N MET A 33 -30.10 -44.65 -5.55
CA MET A 33 -28.75 -44.66 -4.96
C MET A 33 -27.65 -44.33 -5.97
N ILE A 34 -27.71 -44.87 -7.20
CA ILE A 34 -26.76 -44.55 -8.27
C ILE A 34 -26.86 -43.07 -8.67
N PHE A 35 -28.09 -42.54 -8.78
CA PHE A 35 -28.32 -41.13 -9.08
C PHE A 35 -27.76 -40.21 -7.98
N CYS A 36 -28.01 -40.54 -6.71
CA CYS A 36 -27.47 -39.81 -5.57
C CYS A 36 -25.93 -39.87 -5.53
N LEU A 37 -25.32 -41.02 -5.80
CA LEU A 37 -23.85 -41.14 -5.83
C LEU A 37 -23.23 -40.33 -6.97
N GLY A 38 -23.83 -40.36 -8.17
CA GLY A 38 -23.40 -39.55 -9.31
C GLY A 38 -23.52 -38.05 -9.03
N ALA A 39 -24.60 -37.62 -8.38
CA ALA A 39 -24.78 -36.25 -7.93
C ALA A 39 -23.74 -35.84 -6.88
N VAL A 40 -23.47 -36.68 -5.88
CA VAL A 40 -22.46 -36.44 -4.84
C VAL A 40 -21.06 -36.33 -5.44
N VAL A 41 -20.67 -37.22 -6.36
CA VAL A 41 -19.36 -37.16 -7.05
C VAL A 41 -19.24 -35.90 -7.91
N THR A 42 -20.32 -35.51 -8.59
CA THR A 42 -20.35 -34.28 -9.41
C THR A 42 -20.24 -33.04 -8.53
N ILE A 43 -20.92 -33.01 -7.38
CA ILE A 43 -20.84 -31.91 -6.41
C ILE A 43 -19.43 -31.86 -5.79
N LEU A 44 -18.89 -32.99 -5.35
CA LEU A 44 -17.57 -33.07 -4.72
C LEU A 44 -16.46 -32.62 -5.67
N SER A 45 -16.52 -32.97 -6.96
CA SER A 45 -15.57 -32.52 -7.97
C SER A 45 -15.69 -31.02 -8.30
N LYS A 46 -16.90 -30.46 -8.26
CA LYS A 46 -17.13 -29.01 -8.41
C LYS A 46 -16.64 -28.23 -7.19
N VAL A 47 -16.90 -28.73 -5.99
CA VAL A 47 -16.44 -28.14 -4.73
C VAL A 47 -14.91 -28.16 -4.65
N THR A 48 -14.27 -29.30 -4.95
CA THR A 48 -12.80 -29.39 -4.96
C THR A 48 -12.17 -28.52 -6.05
N ARG A 49 -12.72 -28.46 -7.27
CA ARG A 49 -12.27 -27.49 -8.29
C ARG A 49 -12.46 -26.04 -7.84
N GLY A 50 -13.59 -25.74 -7.20
CA GLY A 50 -13.87 -24.41 -6.64
C GLY A 50 -12.86 -24.02 -5.57
N MET A 51 -12.54 -24.94 -4.65
CA MET A 51 -11.54 -24.74 -3.60
C MET A 51 -10.12 -24.62 -4.16
N ILE A 52 -9.73 -25.44 -5.14
CA ILE A 52 -8.41 -25.34 -5.79
C ILE A 52 -8.27 -23.99 -6.52
N ASN A 53 -9.30 -23.57 -7.26
CA ASN A 53 -9.29 -22.27 -7.92
C ASN A 53 -9.28 -21.11 -6.92
N PHE A 54 -9.99 -21.23 -5.80
CA PHE A 54 -9.99 -20.22 -4.74
C PHE A 54 -8.62 -20.12 -4.06
N MET A 55 -7.99 -21.25 -3.75
CA MET A 55 -6.66 -21.29 -3.15
C MET A 55 -5.58 -20.79 -4.11
N ALA A 56 -5.68 -21.10 -5.41
CA ALA A 56 -4.77 -20.56 -6.42
C ALA A 56 -4.90 -19.04 -6.56
N ARG A 57 -6.12 -18.49 -6.46
CA ARG A 57 -6.38 -17.04 -6.49
C ARG A 57 -5.95 -16.30 -5.21
N MET A 58 -5.45 -17.01 -4.21
CA MET A 58 -5.03 -16.43 -2.92
C MET A 58 -3.51 -16.53 -2.70
N VAL A 59 -2.77 -17.12 -3.65
CA VAL A 59 -1.30 -17.11 -3.63
C VAL A 59 -0.82 -15.78 -4.19
N MET A 60 0.09 -15.13 -3.47
CA MET A 60 0.87 -14.00 -3.96
C MET A 60 2.25 -14.52 -4.34
N ILE A 61 2.65 -14.35 -5.60
CA ILE A 61 3.96 -14.77 -6.10
C ILE A 61 4.73 -13.54 -6.57
N PHE A 62 6.02 -13.49 -6.22
CA PHE A 62 6.94 -12.48 -6.73
C PHE A 62 7.72 -13.06 -7.92
N TYR A 63 7.57 -12.42 -9.08
CA TYR A 63 8.30 -12.74 -10.30
C TYR A 63 9.35 -11.66 -10.56
N TRP A 64 10.60 -12.09 -10.70
CA TRP A 64 11.71 -11.21 -11.08
C TRP A 64 12.29 -11.67 -12.42
N GLY A 65 12.42 -10.74 -13.38
CA GLY A 65 12.99 -11.01 -14.71
C GLY A 65 14.49 -11.24 -14.65
N GLY A 66 15.20 -10.34 -13.96
CA GLY A 66 16.65 -10.29 -14.00
C GLY A 66 17.12 -9.50 -15.22
N LEU A 67 18.38 -9.65 -15.60
CA LEU A 67 18.99 -8.87 -16.67
C LEU A 67 18.45 -9.25 -18.05
N GLY A 68 18.10 -8.24 -18.85
CA GLY A 68 17.78 -8.40 -20.27
C GLY A 68 16.28 -8.36 -20.54
N SER A 69 15.88 -8.72 -21.75
CA SER A 69 14.47 -8.66 -22.16
C SER A 69 13.75 -9.97 -21.84
N ASP A 70 12.88 -9.95 -20.85
CA ASP A 70 12.19 -11.10 -20.30
C ASP A 70 10.69 -11.11 -20.61
N ARG A 71 10.08 -12.28 -20.34
CA ARG A 71 8.64 -12.49 -20.43
C ARG A 71 8.13 -13.07 -19.13
N LEU A 72 7.61 -12.22 -18.27
CA LEU A 72 7.03 -12.61 -16.99
C LEU A 72 5.55 -12.90 -17.18
N LYS A 73 5.13 -14.07 -16.70
CA LYS A 73 3.74 -14.51 -16.75
C LYS A 73 3.31 -15.03 -15.39
N GLY A 74 2.57 -14.19 -14.68
CA GLY A 74 1.77 -14.58 -13.53
C GLY A 74 0.63 -15.51 -13.96
N ALA A 75 0.06 -16.20 -12.96
CA ALA A 75 -0.92 -17.24 -13.16
C ALA A 75 -2.30 -16.76 -12.70
N GLY A 76 -2.93 -17.46 -11.77
CA GLY A 76 -3.97 -16.85 -10.95
C GLY A 76 -3.37 -16.55 -9.59
N GLY A 77 -3.87 -15.53 -8.91
CA GLY A 77 -3.27 -15.03 -7.68
C GLY A 77 -3.15 -13.52 -7.72
N ASN A 78 -2.71 -12.93 -6.62
CA ASN A 78 -2.35 -11.51 -6.58
C ASN A 78 -0.83 -11.45 -6.72
N ASP A 79 -0.30 -11.34 -7.93
CA ASP A 79 1.13 -11.48 -8.19
C ASP A 79 1.85 -10.11 -8.20
N THR A 80 3.14 -10.10 -7.91
CA THR A 80 4.00 -8.92 -8.13
C THR A 80 5.02 -9.24 -9.21
N LEU A 81 5.06 -8.44 -10.26
CA LEU A 81 5.89 -8.63 -11.45
C LEU A 81 6.89 -7.48 -11.57
N ASP A 82 8.16 -7.80 -11.36
CA ASP A 82 9.29 -6.89 -11.52
C ASP A 82 10.20 -7.41 -12.65
N GLY A 83 10.04 -6.84 -13.85
CA GLY A 83 10.87 -7.21 -15.00
C GLY A 83 12.27 -6.61 -14.94
N TYR A 84 12.46 -5.52 -14.18
CA TYR A 84 13.64 -4.68 -14.32
C TYR A 84 14.90 -5.39 -13.82
N GLY A 85 15.87 -5.44 -14.72
CA GLY A 85 17.14 -6.11 -14.58
C GLY A 85 18.32 -5.20 -14.29
N PHE A 86 18.11 -3.88 -14.21
CA PHE A 86 19.16 -2.86 -14.20
C PHE A 86 19.89 -2.71 -15.56
N GLY A 87 19.27 -3.19 -16.65
CA GLY A 87 19.74 -2.95 -18.00
C GLY A 87 19.47 -1.51 -18.45
N GLU A 88 20.12 -1.10 -19.54
CA GLU A 88 19.81 0.17 -20.22
C GLU A 88 19.05 -0.07 -21.54
N SER A 89 18.76 -1.31 -21.92
CA SER A 89 18.06 -1.63 -23.19
C SER A 89 17.36 -2.98 -23.03
N GLU A 90 16.47 -3.05 -22.05
CA GLU A 90 15.63 -4.20 -21.79
C GLU A 90 14.17 -3.92 -22.11
N ALA A 91 13.56 -4.83 -22.86
CA ALA A 91 12.17 -4.75 -23.28
C ALA A 91 11.38 -5.92 -22.70
N ASP A 92 10.82 -5.73 -21.51
CA ASP A 92 10.12 -6.78 -20.78
C ASP A 92 8.65 -6.88 -21.17
N ILE A 93 8.10 -8.09 -21.09
CA ILE A 93 6.67 -8.32 -21.27
C ILE A 93 6.11 -8.89 -19.98
N LEU A 94 5.23 -8.14 -19.34
CA LEU A 94 4.61 -8.47 -18.07
C LEU A 94 3.14 -8.86 -18.28
N LEU A 95 2.74 -10.03 -17.78
CA LEU A 95 1.38 -10.54 -17.84
C LEU A 95 1.01 -11.09 -16.47
N GLY A 96 0.24 -10.36 -15.67
CA GLY A 96 -0.12 -10.77 -14.30
C GLY A 96 -1.07 -11.97 -14.28
N GLY A 97 -2.06 -11.98 -15.17
CA GLY A 97 -2.99 -13.09 -15.27
C GLY A 97 -4.29 -12.75 -14.54
N ALA A 98 -4.74 -13.61 -13.62
CA ALA A 98 -6.03 -13.44 -12.94
C ALA A 98 -5.87 -13.15 -11.45
N GLY A 99 -6.31 -11.98 -11.01
CA GLY A 99 -6.30 -11.54 -9.62
C GLY A 99 -5.88 -10.08 -9.56
N ALA A 100 -5.49 -9.60 -8.38
CA ALA A 100 -5.02 -8.23 -8.20
C ALA A 100 -3.50 -8.19 -8.28
N ASP A 101 -2.97 -7.88 -9.46
CA ASP A 101 -1.54 -7.93 -9.75
C ASP A 101 -0.86 -6.57 -9.62
N ILE A 102 0.43 -6.56 -9.30
CA ILE A 102 1.26 -5.36 -9.19
C ILE A 102 2.36 -5.43 -10.26
N TYR A 103 2.33 -4.47 -11.19
CA TYR A 103 3.36 -4.29 -12.21
C TYR A 103 4.35 -3.21 -11.74
N VAL A 104 5.60 -3.59 -11.49
CA VAL A 104 6.60 -2.70 -10.90
C VAL A 104 7.41 -2.01 -12.00
N LEU A 105 7.25 -0.69 -12.13
CA LEU A 105 8.01 0.18 -13.04
C LEU A 105 8.83 1.23 -12.27
N GLY A 106 9.00 1.03 -10.98
CA GLY A 106 9.81 1.89 -10.12
C GLY A 106 9.69 1.48 -8.66
N ASN A 107 10.63 1.98 -7.86
CA ASN A 107 10.67 1.76 -6.42
C ASN A 107 10.80 3.09 -5.67
N LEU A 108 11.06 3.04 -4.36
CA LEU A 108 11.17 4.25 -3.53
C LEU A 108 12.20 5.25 -4.04
N THR A 109 13.28 4.79 -4.67
CA THR A 109 14.43 5.63 -5.02
C THR A 109 14.65 5.79 -6.52
N SER A 110 13.98 5.02 -7.36
CA SER A 110 14.34 4.93 -8.78
C SER A 110 13.15 4.61 -9.67
N VAL A 111 13.07 5.33 -10.79
CA VAL A 111 12.25 4.98 -11.96
C VAL A 111 12.94 3.82 -12.68
N TYR A 112 12.19 2.80 -13.09
CA TYR A 112 12.73 1.73 -13.93
C TYR A 112 12.54 2.07 -15.40
N TYR A 113 13.39 1.49 -16.25
CA TYR A 113 13.37 1.71 -17.70
C TYR A 113 13.58 3.18 -18.13
N ASP A 114 14.32 3.97 -17.36
CA ASP A 114 14.49 5.41 -17.57
C ASP A 114 15.70 5.75 -18.47
N LYS A 115 16.10 4.83 -19.37
CA LYS A 115 17.29 4.92 -20.22
C LYS A 115 16.98 4.57 -21.69
N ASN A 116 17.77 5.11 -22.62
CA ASN A 116 17.75 4.73 -24.04
C ASN A 116 16.38 4.83 -24.78
N GLY A 117 15.58 5.83 -24.40
CA GLY A 117 14.45 6.33 -25.15
C GLY A 117 13.24 5.40 -25.07
N ARG A 118 13.19 4.48 -26.03
CA ARG A 118 12.08 3.53 -26.23
C ARG A 118 12.57 2.08 -26.31
N SER A 119 13.88 1.88 -26.12
CA SER A 119 14.51 0.55 -26.18
C SER A 119 14.63 -0.09 -24.80
N ASP A 120 14.32 0.67 -23.75
CA ASP A 120 14.25 0.23 -22.36
C ASP A 120 12.80 0.48 -21.92
N SER A 121 11.97 -0.55 -21.79
CA SER A 121 10.57 -0.37 -21.41
C SER A 121 9.90 -1.68 -21.02
N ALA A 122 8.84 -1.58 -20.21
CA ALA A 122 7.95 -2.71 -19.96
C ALA A 122 6.69 -2.65 -20.81
N VAL A 123 6.23 -3.80 -21.31
CA VAL A 123 4.94 -3.96 -21.95
C VAL A 123 4.01 -4.75 -21.04
N ILE A 124 2.98 -4.06 -20.53
CA ILE A 124 1.96 -4.64 -19.66
C ILE A 124 0.80 -5.16 -20.51
N ASN A 125 0.55 -6.47 -20.43
CA ASN A 125 -0.55 -7.13 -21.11
C ASN A 125 -1.62 -7.56 -20.11
N GLY A 126 -2.90 -7.33 -20.45
CA GLY A 126 -4.03 -7.87 -19.69
C GLY A 126 -4.41 -7.09 -18.43
N PHE A 127 -3.94 -5.84 -18.28
CA PHE A 127 -4.20 -5.01 -17.10
C PHE A 127 -5.70 -4.87 -16.78
N GLU A 128 -6.12 -5.21 -15.56
CA GLU A 128 -7.50 -5.08 -15.09
C GLU A 128 -7.64 -3.91 -14.10
N ARG A 129 -8.11 -2.74 -14.54
CA ARG A 129 -8.14 -1.48 -13.74
C ARG A 129 -8.81 -1.54 -12.38
N ASP A 130 -9.74 -2.47 -12.20
CA ASP A 130 -10.49 -2.61 -10.94
C ASP A 130 -9.75 -3.51 -9.92
N GLN A 131 -8.65 -4.13 -10.32
CA GLN A 131 -7.90 -5.11 -9.52
C GLN A 131 -6.39 -4.82 -9.51
N ASP A 132 -5.83 -4.51 -10.68
CA ASP A 132 -4.40 -4.37 -10.87
C ASP A 132 -3.88 -2.97 -10.54
N VAL A 133 -2.59 -2.92 -10.21
CA VAL A 133 -1.86 -1.71 -9.88
C VAL A 133 -0.56 -1.65 -10.68
N ILE A 134 -0.22 -0.45 -11.16
CA ILE A 134 1.10 -0.13 -11.69
C ILE A 134 1.83 0.72 -10.65
N ARG A 135 2.94 0.20 -10.14
CA ARG A 135 3.78 0.93 -9.18
C ARG A 135 4.85 1.72 -9.91
N LEU A 136 4.98 3.00 -9.54
CA LEU A 136 5.91 3.96 -10.11
C LEU A 136 6.66 4.70 -9.00
N HIS A 137 7.87 5.17 -9.29
CA HIS A 137 8.56 6.11 -8.42
C HIS A 137 7.93 7.50 -8.54
N LYS A 138 7.63 8.20 -7.44
CA LYS A 138 7.12 9.57 -7.51
C LYS A 138 8.26 10.57 -7.70
N ILE A 139 8.30 11.21 -8.86
CA ILE A 139 9.39 12.14 -9.22
C ILE A 139 9.05 13.58 -8.76
N SER A 140 7.77 13.91 -8.66
CA SER A 140 7.28 15.26 -8.33
C SER A 140 5.93 15.20 -7.61
N ASP A 141 5.58 16.27 -6.88
CA ASP A 141 4.23 16.49 -6.35
C ASP A 141 3.31 17.24 -7.34
N VAL A 142 3.84 17.68 -8.48
CA VAL A 142 3.10 18.50 -9.45
C VAL A 142 2.07 17.66 -10.19
N VAL A 143 0.84 18.17 -10.24
CA VAL A 143 -0.28 17.61 -11.03
C VAL A 143 -0.79 18.69 -11.97
N THR A 144 -0.54 18.53 -13.27
CA THR A 144 -1.00 19.47 -14.30
C THR A 144 -2.33 19.05 -14.89
N SER A 145 -2.54 17.74 -15.05
CA SER A 145 -3.80 17.17 -15.51
C SER A 145 -3.93 15.69 -15.14
N ALA A 146 -5.10 15.11 -15.42
CA ALA A 146 -5.34 13.68 -15.27
C ALA A 146 -4.34 12.80 -16.06
N ILE A 147 -3.73 13.31 -17.13
CA ILE A 147 -2.76 12.58 -17.97
C ILE A 147 -1.32 13.09 -17.82
N GLN A 148 -1.08 14.09 -16.98
CA GLN A 148 0.26 14.62 -16.72
C GLN A 148 0.39 14.99 -15.24
N ALA A 149 1.06 14.13 -14.48
CA ALA A 149 1.17 14.22 -13.04
C ALA A 149 2.40 13.47 -12.53
N TYR A 150 2.93 13.89 -11.39
CA TYR A 150 3.97 13.20 -10.63
C TYR A 150 5.28 12.94 -11.40
N GLY A 151 5.55 13.72 -12.45
CA GLY A 151 6.71 13.58 -13.34
C GLY A 151 6.48 12.71 -14.58
N TYR A 152 5.23 12.31 -14.82
CA TYR A 152 4.84 11.42 -15.91
C TYR A 152 3.79 12.04 -16.83
N GLU A 153 3.78 11.58 -18.07
CA GLU A 153 2.76 11.86 -19.09
C GLU A 153 2.20 10.55 -19.66
N LEU A 154 0.88 10.49 -19.84
CA LEU A 154 0.19 9.38 -20.52
C LEU A 154 -0.08 9.71 -21.98
N VAL A 155 0.55 8.97 -22.89
CA VAL A 155 0.40 9.17 -24.34
C VAL A 155 -0.42 8.04 -24.96
N ARG A 156 -1.52 8.38 -25.62
CA ARG A 156 -2.36 7.39 -26.32
C ARG A 156 -1.78 7.08 -27.70
N THR A 157 -1.59 5.81 -28.01
CA THR A 157 -1.11 5.34 -29.32
C THR A 157 -2.04 4.27 -29.89
N ASP A 158 -1.71 3.75 -31.07
CA ASP A 158 -2.44 2.61 -31.64
C ASP A 158 -2.21 1.31 -30.85
N GLN A 159 -1.08 1.22 -30.14
CA GLN A 159 -0.72 0.04 -29.35
C GLN A 159 -1.31 0.05 -27.93
N GLY A 160 -1.82 1.20 -27.45
CA GLY A 160 -2.36 1.33 -26.10
C GLY A 160 -2.10 2.70 -25.49
N THR A 161 -1.72 2.71 -24.22
CA THR A 161 -1.32 3.92 -23.49
C THR A 161 0.11 3.77 -23.02
N GLU A 162 0.96 4.69 -23.44
CA GLU A 162 2.34 4.80 -23.00
C GLU A 162 2.38 5.59 -21.71
N ILE A 163 3.21 5.12 -20.78
CA ILE A 163 3.63 5.82 -19.58
C ILE A 163 5.00 6.37 -19.91
N GLN A 164 5.08 7.68 -20.06
CA GLN A 164 6.32 8.38 -20.34
C GLN A 164 6.70 9.26 -19.15
N LEU A 165 7.99 9.54 -19.02
CA LEU A 165 8.46 10.65 -18.21
C LEU A 165 8.14 11.97 -18.92
N ASP A 166 8.07 13.07 -18.17
CA ASP A 166 7.83 14.42 -18.74
C ASP A 166 8.88 14.85 -19.79
N ASN A 167 10.04 14.18 -19.85
CA ASN A 167 11.06 14.40 -20.87
C ASN A 167 10.84 13.57 -22.16
N GLY A 168 9.76 12.78 -22.23
CA GLY A 168 9.40 11.93 -23.38
C GLY A 168 10.00 10.51 -23.35
N GLU A 169 10.74 10.14 -22.31
CA GLU A 169 11.27 8.79 -22.12
C GLU A 169 10.13 7.78 -21.91
N LEU A 170 10.11 6.69 -22.68
CA LEU A 170 9.09 5.65 -22.54
C LEU A 170 9.53 4.60 -21.50
N ILE A 171 8.80 4.49 -20.40
CA ILE A 171 9.09 3.48 -19.37
C ILE A 171 8.13 2.27 -19.42
N GLY A 172 6.94 2.47 -19.97
CA GLY A 172 5.89 1.45 -19.95
C GLY A 172 4.83 1.61 -21.03
N LEU A 173 4.27 0.51 -21.51
CA LEU A 173 3.14 0.48 -22.42
C LEU A 173 2.04 -0.44 -21.86
N ILE A 174 0.89 0.15 -21.54
CA ILE A 174 -0.32 -0.60 -21.22
C ILE A 174 -1.02 -0.96 -22.54
N ARG A 175 -0.91 -2.23 -22.94
CA ARG A 175 -1.27 -2.65 -24.29
C ARG A 175 -2.77 -2.73 -24.50
N ASN A 176 -3.22 -2.27 -25.67
CA ASN A 176 -4.62 -2.31 -26.14
C ASN A 176 -5.63 -1.61 -25.21
N GLN A 177 -5.19 -0.72 -24.33
CA GLN A 177 -6.06 0.01 -23.41
C GLN A 177 -5.78 1.52 -23.46
N LYS A 178 -6.83 2.33 -23.32
CA LYS A 178 -6.80 3.79 -23.45
C LYS A 178 -7.68 4.46 -22.39
N ASN A 179 -7.49 5.76 -22.14
CA ASN A 179 -8.25 6.53 -21.14
C ASN A 179 -7.90 6.10 -19.71
N PHE A 180 -6.62 6.18 -19.40
CA PHE A 180 -6.13 6.11 -18.04
C PHE A 180 -5.93 7.52 -17.49
N SER A 181 -5.84 7.62 -16.17
CA SER A 181 -5.46 8.84 -15.47
C SER A 181 -4.41 8.51 -14.42
N LEU A 182 -3.35 9.30 -14.36
CA LEU A 182 -2.29 9.21 -13.35
C LEU A 182 -2.78 9.56 -11.93
N THR A 183 -4.00 10.07 -11.77
CA THR A 183 -4.59 10.36 -10.46
C THR A 183 -5.54 9.26 -9.97
N ASP A 184 -5.75 8.21 -10.76
CA ASP A 184 -6.59 7.08 -10.37
C ASP A 184 -5.81 6.07 -9.54
N ALA A 185 -6.53 5.29 -8.72
CA ALA A 185 -5.96 4.38 -7.72
C ALA A 185 -5.15 3.20 -8.28
N TYR A 186 -5.29 2.89 -9.57
CA TYR A 186 -4.52 1.83 -10.22
C TYR A 186 -3.09 2.27 -10.62
N PHE A 187 -2.73 3.54 -10.38
CA PHE A 187 -1.34 3.97 -10.33
C PHE A 187 -0.93 4.22 -8.88
N GLU A 188 0.03 3.44 -8.40
CA GLU A 188 0.64 3.59 -7.08
C GLU A 188 1.97 4.34 -7.23
N PHE A 189 2.06 5.54 -6.67
CA PHE A 189 3.30 6.31 -6.64
C PHE A 189 4.00 6.13 -5.29
N VAL A 190 5.24 5.65 -5.32
CA VAL A 190 6.08 5.43 -4.14
C VAL A 190 7.30 6.34 -4.19
N ASP A 191 7.71 6.90 -3.06
CA ASP A 191 8.91 7.73 -2.96
C ASP A 191 9.65 7.46 -1.65
N ASP A 192 10.92 7.84 -1.63
CA ASP A 192 11.74 7.92 -0.43
C ASP A 192 11.55 9.26 0.31
N ALA A 193 10.51 10.03 -0.08
CA ALA A 193 10.16 11.28 0.57
C ALA A 193 10.23 11.04 2.07
N PRO A 194 11.03 11.85 2.80
CA PRO A 194 11.27 11.60 4.21
C PRO A 194 9.91 11.42 4.86
N GLN A 195 9.64 10.21 5.32
CA GLN A 195 8.50 9.96 6.17
C GLN A 195 8.85 10.73 7.44
N ILE A 196 8.50 12.01 7.47
CA ILE A 196 8.64 12.81 8.66
C ILE A 196 7.61 12.17 9.58
N SER A 197 8.09 11.26 10.44
CA SER A 197 7.32 10.79 11.58
C SER A 197 6.72 12.01 12.28
N ALA A 198 5.70 11.82 13.11
CA ALA A 198 5.14 12.87 13.96
C ALA A 198 6.15 13.98 14.32
N ASP A 199 5.91 15.20 13.86
CA ASP A 199 6.79 16.34 14.06
C ASP A 199 5.97 17.49 14.63
N LEU A 200 6.10 17.69 15.94
CA LEU A 200 5.36 18.70 16.66
C LEU A 200 6.14 20.01 16.68
N VAL A 201 5.60 21.02 15.99
CA VAL A 201 6.19 22.36 15.92
C VAL A 201 5.30 23.33 16.70
N MET A 202 5.92 24.15 17.55
CA MET A 202 5.25 25.24 18.26
C MET A 202 5.28 26.53 17.45
N GLY A 203 4.14 27.19 17.33
CA GLY A 203 3.96 28.48 16.64
C GLY A 203 3.02 29.41 17.41
N ASN A 204 2.89 30.66 16.93
CA ASN A 204 2.01 31.70 17.50
C ASN A 204 2.16 31.87 19.02
N ILE A 205 3.42 31.85 19.48
CA ILE A 205 3.75 31.91 20.90
C ILE A 205 3.47 33.32 21.42
N THR A 206 2.71 33.43 22.50
CA THR A 206 2.43 34.70 23.19
C THR A 206 2.85 34.59 24.64
N THR A 207 3.69 35.54 25.06
CA THR A 207 4.21 35.68 26.42
C THR A 207 4.18 37.17 26.76
N PRO A 208 3.83 37.57 28.00
CA PRO A 208 3.86 38.98 28.41
C PRO A 208 5.24 39.62 28.20
N ASP A 209 5.26 40.84 27.67
CA ASP A 209 6.50 41.60 27.44
C ASP A 209 7.17 42.03 28.76
N VAL A 210 6.40 42.11 29.85
CA VAL A 210 6.88 42.47 31.18
C VAL A 210 6.27 41.52 32.21
N GLY A 211 7.10 40.99 33.09
CA GLY A 211 6.70 40.19 34.24
C GLY A 211 7.28 40.74 35.54
N TYR A 212 6.57 40.56 36.65
CA TYR A 212 7.04 40.96 37.97
C TYR A 212 7.36 39.73 38.82
N ALA A 213 8.41 39.82 39.63
CA ALA A 213 8.73 38.75 40.56
C ALA A 213 7.59 38.54 41.58
N GLY A 214 7.32 37.27 41.88
CA GLY A 214 6.20 36.85 42.73
C GLY A 214 4.83 36.90 42.05
N THR A 215 4.77 37.11 40.73
CA THR A 215 3.52 37.08 39.96
C THR A 215 3.49 35.91 39.00
N THR A 216 2.28 35.48 38.64
CA THR A 216 2.06 34.43 37.65
C THR A 216 2.26 34.97 36.24
N ILE A 217 3.11 34.30 35.47
CA ILE A 217 3.32 34.53 34.04
C ILE A 217 2.64 33.41 33.28
N THR A 218 1.82 33.78 32.29
CA THR A 218 1.12 32.84 31.41
C THR A 218 1.66 32.95 30.00
N THR A 219 1.95 31.81 29.39
CA THR A 219 2.38 31.69 27.99
C THR A 219 1.41 30.81 27.24
N SER A 220 1.06 31.17 26.01
CA SER A 220 0.25 30.32 25.15
C SER A 220 0.91 30.10 23.79
N ALA A 221 0.63 28.95 23.17
CA ALA A 221 1.19 28.58 21.87
C ALA A 221 0.23 27.66 21.11
N VAL A 222 0.43 27.57 19.80
CA VAL A 222 -0.20 26.58 18.92
C VAL A 222 0.80 25.47 18.64
N VAL A 223 0.48 24.24 19.04
CA VAL A 223 1.25 23.05 18.65
C VAL A 223 0.63 22.48 17.39
N THR A 224 1.42 22.26 16.35
CA THR A 224 0.97 21.68 15.08
C THR A 224 1.78 20.43 14.76
N ASN A 225 1.13 19.34 14.38
CA ASN A 225 1.80 18.21 13.77
C ASN A 225 2.10 18.52 12.30
N LYS A 226 3.34 18.91 12.01
CA LYS A 226 3.86 19.14 10.66
C LYS A 226 4.41 17.86 10.00
N GLY A 227 4.50 16.78 10.77
CA GLY A 227 4.84 15.46 10.28
C GLY A 227 3.78 14.88 9.34
N GLN A 228 4.11 13.77 8.70
CA GLN A 228 3.24 13.04 7.79
C GLN A 228 2.48 11.89 8.46
N GLU A 229 2.80 11.59 9.72
CA GLU A 229 2.21 10.50 10.51
C GLU A 229 1.43 11.01 11.73
N TYR A 230 0.60 10.14 12.30
CA TYR A 230 -0.08 10.40 13.57
C TYR A 230 0.94 10.67 14.70
N ALA A 231 0.76 11.79 15.40
CA ALA A 231 1.52 12.10 16.60
C ALA A 231 0.81 11.53 17.83
N PRO A 232 1.40 10.54 18.54
CA PRO A 232 0.87 10.15 19.83
C PRO A 232 1.01 11.27 20.85
N ALA A 233 0.30 11.14 21.97
CA ALA A 233 0.39 12.10 23.07
C ALA A 233 1.86 12.33 23.46
N SER A 234 2.25 13.60 23.52
CA SER A 234 3.65 14.03 23.65
C SER A 234 3.81 15.02 24.80
N LYS A 235 5.04 15.22 25.26
CA LYS A 235 5.35 16.14 26.35
C LYS A 235 6.14 17.33 25.82
N ILE A 236 5.78 18.52 26.28
CA ILE A 236 6.55 19.73 25.98
C ILE A 236 7.11 20.27 27.29
N ASN A 237 8.43 20.45 27.35
CA ASN A 237 9.12 21.02 28.50
C ASN A 237 9.32 22.52 28.31
N TYR A 238 9.07 23.27 29.39
CA TYR A 238 9.24 24.71 29.45
C TYR A 238 10.44 25.03 30.34
N TRP A 239 11.28 25.95 29.88
CA TRP A 239 12.50 26.36 30.55
C TRP A 239 12.61 27.89 30.57
N LEU A 240 13.10 28.43 31.67
CA LEU A 240 13.50 29.83 31.78
C LEU A 240 14.99 29.95 31.48
N SER A 241 15.38 30.99 30.73
CA SER A 241 16.77 31.23 30.34
C SER A 241 17.09 32.73 30.31
N ASP A 242 18.35 33.06 30.53
CA ASP A 242 18.93 34.39 30.25
C ASP A 242 19.38 34.55 28.78
N SER A 243 19.32 33.46 28.01
CA SER A 243 19.71 33.38 26.60
C SER A 243 18.57 32.83 25.73
N PRO A 244 18.38 33.32 24.50
CA PRO A 244 17.37 32.77 23.58
C PRO A 244 17.73 31.39 23.03
N SER A 245 18.93 30.86 23.30
CA SER A 245 19.41 29.62 22.71
C SER A 245 19.30 28.44 23.66
N TRP A 246 18.71 27.34 23.18
CA TRP A 246 18.74 26.04 23.87
C TRP A 246 20.16 25.50 24.06
N ALA A 247 21.12 25.89 23.22
CA ALA A 247 22.49 25.36 23.26
C ALA A 247 23.23 25.72 24.55
N ASP A 248 22.82 26.78 25.25
CA ASP A 248 23.42 27.19 26.53
C ASP A 248 22.72 26.53 27.72
N GLN A 249 22.81 25.21 27.78
CA GLN A 249 22.10 24.39 28.77
C GLN A 249 22.46 24.70 30.23
N ARG A 250 23.58 25.40 30.48
CA ARG A 250 24.01 25.80 31.82
C ARG A 250 23.15 26.91 32.43
N ASN A 251 22.41 27.64 31.60
CA ASN A 251 21.56 28.76 32.00
C ASN A 251 20.06 28.43 31.98
N LEU A 252 19.70 27.15 31.81
CA LEU A 252 18.31 26.72 31.74
C LEU A 252 17.79 26.31 33.12
N VAL A 253 16.68 26.93 33.54
CA VAL A 253 15.91 26.54 34.73
C VAL A 253 14.63 25.88 34.26
N LYS A 254 14.40 24.61 34.65
CA LYS A 254 13.17 23.90 34.27
C LYS A 254 11.99 24.52 34.98
N LEU A 255 10.99 24.96 34.22
CA LEU A 255 9.74 25.48 34.76
C LEU A 255 8.74 24.35 34.96
N GLY A 256 8.55 23.52 33.94
CA GLY A 256 7.56 22.46 33.98
C GLY A 256 7.42 21.71 32.67
N THR A 257 6.40 20.86 32.61
CA THR A 257 6.08 20.03 31.46
C THR A 257 4.57 20.00 31.29
N ILE A 258 4.09 20.18 30.06
CA ILE A 258 2.69 19.95 29.69
C ILE A 258 2.57 18.69 28.85
N GLU A 259 1.39 18.08 28.88
CA GLU A 259 1.02 17.01 27.95
C GLU A 259 0.19 17.60 26.81
N VAL A 260 0.57 17.24 25.59
CA VAL A 260 -0.18 17.51 24.37
C VAL A 260 -0.85 16.22 23.98
N GLY A 261 -2.17 16.26 23.83
CA GLY A 261 -2.94 15.13 23.32
C GLY A 261 -2.48 14.72 21.91
N PRO A 262 -2.90 13.54 21.44
CA PRO A 262 -2.52 13.09 20.12
C PRO A 262 -3.01 14.04 19.02
N LEU A 263 -2.24 14.16 17.94
CA LEU A 263 -2.54 15.02 16.81
C LEU A 263 -2.41 14.23 15.51
N ASP A 264 -3.50 14.20 14.73
CA ASP A 264 -3.47 13.72 13.35
C ASP A 264 -2.54 14.59 12.48
N LYS A 265 -2.17 14.09 11.31
CA LYS A 265 -1.37 14.83 10.32
C LYS A 265 -1.99 16.20 10.03
N GLY A 266 -1.20 17.26 10.20
CA GLY A 266 -1.61 18.64 9.95
C GLY A 266 -2.53 19.25 11.00
N ALA A 267 -2.94 18.50 12.04
CA ALA A 267 -3.79 19.01 13.11
C ALA A 267 -3.00 19.92 14.06
N SER A 268 -3.74 20.83 14.72
CA SER A 268 -3.18 21.77 15.69
C SER A 268 -4.01 21.80 16.97
N THR A 269 -3.36 22.11 18.09
CA THR A 269 -4.03 22.40 19.37
C THR A 269 -3.39 23.61 20.04
N ASN A 270 -4.21 24.36 20.79
CA ASN A 270 -3.71 25.42 21.65
C ASN A 270 -3.23 24.82 22.97
N VAL A 271 -2.11 25.33 23.47
CA VAL A 271 -1.57 24.99 24.78
C VAL A 271 -1.30 26.25 25.57
N GLU A 272 -1.48 26.16 26.88
CA GLU A 272 -1.21 27.24 27.82
C GLU A 272 -0.38 26.69 28.98
N TYR A 273 0.60 27.48 29.42
CA TYR A 273 1.43 27.16 30.58
C TYR A 273 1.62 28.40 31.43
N SER A 274 1.30 28.28 32.72
CA SER A 274 1.48 29.32 33.73
C SER A 274 2.47 28.90 34.80
N PHE A 275 3.31 29.83 35.24
CA PHE A 275 4.25 29.63 36.34
C PHE A 275 4.42 30.92 37.14
N ASP A 276 4.75 30.81 38.42
CA ASP A 276 5.08 31.97 39.25
C ASP A 276 6.56 32.32 39.07
N TYR A 277 6.84 33.60 38.83
CA TYR A 277 8.21 34.06 38.66
C TYR A 277 8.94 34.17 40.01
N ASP A 278 9.89 33.28 40.27
CA ASP A 278 10.67 33.30 41.51
C ASP A 278 11.56 34.56 41.57
N ILE A 279 11.49 35.26 42.70
CA ILE A 279 12.31 36.45 42.98
C ILE A 279 13.82 36.16 42.88
N ASN A 280 14.24 34.91 43.15
CA ASN A 280 15.64 34.50 43.11
C ASN A 280 16.19 34.36 41.68
N TRP A 281 15.34 34.34 40.64
CA TRP A 281 15.79 34.32 39.25
C TRP A 281 16.31 35.68 38.76
N GLY A 282 16.15 36.72 39.58
CA GLY A 282 16.67 38.05 39.33
C GLY A 282 15.87 38.82 38.27
N SER A 283 16.24 40.08 38.07
CA SER A 283 15.66 40.96 37.04
C SER A 283 16.48 40.94 35.76
N GLY A 284 15.86 41.23 34.62
CA GLY A 284 16.54 41.36 33.34
C GLY A 284 15.70 40.82 32.20
N ARG A 285 16.30 40.71 31.01
CA ARG A 285 15.65 40.03 29.88
C ARG A 285 15.71 38.53 30.11
N LYS A 286 14.54 37.90 30.14
CA LYS A 286 14.39 36.45 30.24
C LYS A 286 13.74 35.89 28.98
N TYR A 287 14.03 34.63 28.71
CA TYR A 287 13.49 33.87 27.59
C TYR A 287 12.81 32.60 28.10
N ILE A 288 11.67 32.27 27.52
CA ILE A 288 11.01 30.98 27.71
C ILE A 288 11.39 30.09 26.53
N ILE A 289 12.05 28.97 26.81
CA ILE A 289 12.49 28.00 25.83
C ILE A 289 11.61 26.75 25.95
N TYR A 290 11.16 26.25 24.80
CA TYR A 290 10.30 25.08 24.69
C TYR A 290 11.09 23.97 24.00
N HIS A 291 10.97 22.75 24.50
CA HIS A 291 11.59 21.59 23.88
C HIS A 291 10.69 20.36 24.09
N SER A 292 10.34 19.69 22.99
CA SER A 292 9.63 18.39 22.98
C SER A 292 10.57 17.22 23.24
#